data_AF-A0A348UTK8-F1
#
_entry.id   AF-A0A348UTK8-F1
#
_cell.length_a   1.000
_cell.length_b   1.000
_cell.length_c   1.000
_cell.angle_alpha   90.00
_cell.angle_beta   90.00
_cell.angle_gamma   90.00
#
_symmetry.space_group_name_H-M   'P 1'
#
loop_
_entity.id
_entity.type
_entity.pdbx_description
1 polymer ?
#
loop_
_entity_poly.entity_id
_entity_poly.type
_entity_poly.pdbx_seq_one_letter_code
_entity_poly.pdbx_strand_id
1 'polypeptide(L)'
;MENKYKLRSQHTIGLVRNMLQQGVDRISLALRHSDRHYSDNPRLEPFMELNDSGKDSAYDLGKSFPLDLTPVLFSSHFGRCIETAYLIDKGFTSVTGKRLPHNPLNNILTPFYVKDVVTAKKMMA
;
A
#
# COMPACT_ATOMS: atom_id res chain seq x y z
N MET A 1 -11.14 -3.69 -23.54
CA MET A 1 -10.70 -4.71 -22.57
C MET A 1 -11.45 -4.47 -21.27
N GLU A 2 -12.45 -5.30 -20.98
CA GLU A 2 -13.05 -5.30 -19.64
C GLU A 2 -11.99 -5.73 -18.63
N ASN A 3 -11.75 -4.89 -17.62
CA ASN A 3 -10.88 -5.23 -16.49
C ASN A 3 -11.53 -6.40 -15.74
N LYS A 4 -11.13 -7.63 -16.08
CA LYS A 4 -11.67 -8.89 -15.54
C LYS A 4 -11.42 -9.07 -14.04
N TYR A 5 -10.74 -8.12 -13.41
CA TYR A 5 -10.42 -8.12 -11.99
C TYR A 5 -11.00 -6.85 -11.37
N LYS A 6 -12.06 -7.00 -10.56
CA LYS A 6 -12.29 -6.07 -9.45
C LYS A 6 -11.01 -6.13 -8.60
N LEU A 7 -10.11 -5.16 -8.76
CA LEU A 7 -8.84 -5.06 -8.03
C LEU A 7 -9.13 -5.19 -6.54
N ARG A 8 -8.86 -6.38 -6.00
CA ARG A 8 -9.03 -6.72 -4.60
C ARG A 8 -7.71 -7.29 -4.10
N SER A 9 -7.41 -7.00 -2.85
CA SER A 9 -6.26 -7.47 -2.06
C SER A 9 -5.89 -8.95 -2.27
N GLN A 10 -6.88 -9.78 -2.64
CA GLN A 10 -6.69 -11.18 -3.04
C GLN A 10 -5.73 -11.38 -4.22
N HIS A 11 -5.73 -10.51 -5.22
CA HIS A 11 -4.83 -10.67 -6.37
C HIS A 11 -3.38 -10.37 -5.98
N THR A 12 -3.16 -9.30 -5.21
CA THR A 12 -1.83 -8.96 -4.66
C THR A 12 -1.27 -10.13 -3.85
N ILE A 13 -2.08 -10.70 -2.94
CA ILE A 13 -1.65 -11.82 -2.11
C ILE A 13 -1.45 -13.10 -2.91
N GLY A 14 -2.29 -13.35 -3.92
CA GLY A 14 -2.10 -14.46 -4.85
C GLY A 14 -0.76 -14.38 -5.58
N LEU A 15 -0.39 -13.19 -6.05
CA LEU A 15 0.92 -12.94 -6.67
C LEU A 15 2.07 -13.19 -5.69
N VAL A 16 1.99 -12.64 -4.48
CA VAL A 16 3.01 -12.85 -3.44
C VAL A 16 3.17 -14.35 -3.16
N ARG A 17 2.07 -15.09 -2.94
CA ARG A 17 2.12 -16.55 -2.70
C ARG A 17 2.78 -17.30 -3.86
N ASN A 18 2.43 -16.97 -5.09
CA ASN A 18 3.01 -17.62 -6.27
C ASN A 18 4.53 -17.36 -6.35
N MET A 19 5.00 -16.15 -6.02
CA MET A 19 6.43 -15.85 -5.98
C MET A 19 7.15 -16.65 -4.89
N LEU A 20 6.56 -16.77 -3.70
CA LEU A 20 7.13 -17.60 -2.62
C LEU A 20 7.22 -19.07 -3.02
N GLN A 21 6.19 -19.61 -3.68
CA GLN A 21 6.20 -20.99 -4.18
C GLN A 21 7.28 -21.23 -5.25
N GLN A 22 7.72 -20.18 -5.96
CA GLN A 22 8.83 -20.23 -6.90
C GLN A 22 10.21 -20.10 -6.22
N GLY A 23 10.26 -20.05 -4.88
CA GLY A 23 11.49 -19.95 -4.12
C GLY A 23 12.02 -18.52 -3.95
N VAL A 24 11.23 -17.50 -4.27
CA VAL A 24 11.60 -16.10 -3.97
C VAL A 24 11.56 -15.89 -2.46
N ASP A 25 12.65 -15.40 -1.88
CA ASP A 25 12.81 -15.18 -0.44
C ASP A 25 12.65 -13.71 -0.02
N ARG A 26 12.67 -12.77 -0.99
CA ARG A 26 12.50 -11.33 -0.78
C ARG A 26 11.59 -10.71 -1.84
N ILE A 27 10.59 -9.97 -1.38
CA ILE A 27 9.60 -9.31 -2.25
C ILE A 27 9.45 -7.85 -1.80
N SER A 28 9.58 -6.92 -2.73
CA SER A 28 9.24 -5.50 -2.52
C SER A 28 7.94 -5.18 -3.24
N LEU A 29 6.96 -4.64 -2.50
CA LEU A 29 5.65 -4.28 -3.03
C LEU A 29 5.48 -2.76 -3.05
N ALA A 30 5.29 -2.20 -4.24
CA ALA A 30 4.86 -0.82 -4.41
C ALA A 30 3.32 -0.79 -4.46
N LEU A 31 2.70 -0.28 -3.40
CA LEU A 31 1.25 -0.23 -3.25
C LEU A 31 0.76 1.21 -3.34
N ARG A 32 -0.34 1.41 -4.07
CA ARG A 32 -1.12 2.65 -3.96
C ARG A 32 -1.89 2.62 -2.64
N HIS A 33 -2.06 3.79 -2.01
CA HIS A 33 -2.97 3.93 -0.88
C HIS A 33 -4.38 3.40 -1.21
N SER A 34 -5.10 2.95 -0.19
CA SER A 34 -6.49 2.49 -0.33
C SER A 34 -7.44 3.60 -0.75
N ASP A 35 -8.69 3.22 -1.02
CA ASP A 35 -9.73 4.17 -1.43
C ASP A 35 -9.99 5.24 -0.38
N ARG A 36 -10.31 6.45 -0.84
CA ARG A 36 -10.34 7.65 -0.01
C ARG A 36 -11.58 8.48 -0.25
N HIS A 37 -11.79 9.47 0.61
CA HIS A 37 -12.71 10.55 0.27
C HIS A 37 -12.14 11.38 -0.90
N TYR A 38 -13.02 11.94 -1.72
CA TYR A 38 -12.66 12.80 -2.84
C TYR A 38 -13.35 14.15 -2.66
N SER A 39 -12.67 15.20 -3.10
CA SER A 39 -13.18 16.57 -3.11
C SER A 39 -12.83 17.21 -4.44
N ASP A 40 -13.73 18.04 -4.95
CA ASP A 40 -13.49 18.88 -6.11
C ASP A 40 -12.57 20.07 -5.80
N ASN A 41 -12.26 20.32 -4.52
CA ASN A 41 -11.30 21.34 -4.10
C ASN A 41 -9.88 20.74 -4.02
N PRO A 42 -8.96 21.09 -4.95
CA PRO A 42 -7.62 20.50 -4.98
C PRO A 42 -6.78 20.82 -3.75
N ARG A 43 -7.09 21.91 -3.02
CA ARG A 43 -6.37 22.28 -1.80
C ARG A 43 -6.58 21.28 -0.66
N LEU A 44 -7.62 20.47 -0.75
CA LEU A 44 -7.93 19.45 0.25
C LEU A 44 -7.24 18.11 -0.03
N GLU A 45 -6.58 17.92 -1.20
CA GLU A 45 -5.96 16.64 -1.61
C GLU A 45 -5.08 15.99 -0.53
N PRO A 46 -4.19 16.74 0.16
CA PRO A 46 -3.33 16.13 1.18
C PRO A 46 -4.08 15.60 2.41
N PHE A 47 -5.28 16.12 2.65
CA PHE A 47 -6.12 15.85 3.82
C PHE A 47 -7.27 14.88 3.52
N MET A 48 -7.31 14.31 2.31
CA MET A 48 -8.30 13.31 1.95
C MET A 48 -7.94 11.96 2.57
N GLU A 49 -8.53 11.68 3.73
CA GLU A 49 -8.42 10.42 4.49
C GLU A 49 -9.05 9.23 3.76
N LEU A 50 -8.71 8.02 4.19
CA LEU A 50 -9.37 6.82 3.68
C LEU A 50 -10.86 6.84 4.00
N ASN A 51 -11.67 6.35 3.05
CA ASN A 51 -13.08 6.07 3.32
C ASN A 51 -13.20 4.68 3.97
N ASP A 52 -14.38 4.35 4.47
CA ASP A 52 -14.60 3.09 5.20
C ASP A 52 -14.24 1.85 4.35
N SER A 53 -14.58 1.85 3.06
CA SER A 53 -14.22 0.76 2.15
C SER A 53 -12.70 0.63 1.96
N GLY A 54 -11.98 1.75 1.91
CA GLY A 54 -10.53 1.79 1.84
C GLY A 54 -9.87 1.29 3.12
N LYS A 55 -10.44 1.64 4.28
CA LYS A 55 -9.99 1.16 5.58
C LYS A 55 -10.13 -0.35 5.70
N ASP A 56 -11.31 -0.87 5.39
CA ASP A 56 -11.60 -2.32 5.38
C ASP A 56 -10.64 -3.05 4.43
N SER A 57 -10.44 -2.51 3.23
CA SER A 57 -9.56 -3.12 2.22
C SER A 57 -8.10 -3.19 2.67
N ALA A 58 -7.58 -2.13 3.31
CA ALA A 58 -6.21 -2.11 3.85
C ALA A 58 -6.05 -3.10 5.00
N TYR A 59 -7.02 -3.13 5.91
CA TYR A 59 -7.03 -4.06 7.03
C TYR A 59 -7.08 -5.52 6.57
N ASP A 60 -7.98 -5.85 5.63
CA ASP A 60 -8.11 -7.20 5.07
C ASP A 60 -6.86 -7.65 4.30
N LEU A 61 -6.18 -6.72 3.63
CA LEU A 61 -4.88 -7.01 3.02
C LEU A 61 -3.86 -7.44 4.09
N GLY A 62 -3.78 -6.71 5.20
CA GLY A 62 -2.95 -7.06 6.35
C GLY A 62 -3.22 -8.45 6.91
N LYS A 63 -4.50 -8.81 7.12
CA LYS A 63 -4.89 -10.16 7.58
C LYS A 63 -4.49 -11.27 6.62
N SER A 64 -4.32 -10.95 5.34
CA SER A 64 -4.00 -11.90 4.28
C SER A 64 -2.50 -12.11 4.08
N PHE A 65 -1.67 -11.29 4.75
CA PHE A 65 -0.21 -11.35 4.71
C PHE A 65 0.52 -12.38 5.60
N PRO A 66 -0.07 -13.11 6.58
CA PRO A 66 0.67 -14.08 7.38
C PRO A 66 1.01 -15.33 6.57
N LEU A 67 1.87 -15.12 5.59
CA LEU A 67 2.71 -16.05 4.88
C LEU A 67 3.96 -16.24 5.76
N ASP A 68 4.89 -17.14 5.41
CA ASP A 68 6.15 -17.33 6.15
C ASP A 68 7.09 -16.10 6.15
N LEU A 69 6.59 -14.92 5.76
CA LEU A 69 7.27 -13.64 5.74
C LEU A 69 6.65 -12.66 6.74
N THR A 70 7.50 -11.85 7.36
CA THR A 70 7.07 -10.71 8.17
C THR A 70 7.22 -9.44 7.34
N PRO A 71 6.14 -8.69 7.06
CA PRO A 71 6.21 -7.48 6.25
C PRO A 71 6.96 -6.36 6.97
N VAL A 72 7.70 -5.55 6.19
CA VAL A 72 8.26 -4.28 6.65
C VAL A 72 7.58 -3.17 5.85
N LEU A 73 6.89 -2.28 6.55
CA LEU A 73 6.03 -1.28 5.92
C LEU A 73 6.76 0.05 5.83
N PHE A 74 6.57 0.73 4.70
CA PHE A 74 6.99 2.11 4.46
C PHE A 74 5.81 2.86 3.88
N SER A 75 5.74 4.17 4.12
CA SER A 75 4.71 5.00 3.53
C SER A 75 5.25 6.34 3.05
N SER A 76 4.55 6.91 2.07
CA SER A 76 4.64 8.32 1.73
C SER A 76 4.12 9.18 2.89
N HIS A 77 4.53 10.44 2.99
CA HIS A 77 4.13 11.36 4.06
C HIS A 77 2.65 11.79 4.03
N PHE A 78 1.85 11.30 3.09
CA PHE A 78 0.42 11.61 2.99
C PHE A 78 -0.38 10.82 4.01
N GLY A 79 -1.34 11.49 4.67
CA GLY A 79 -2.18 10.88 5.72
C GLY A 79 -2.79 9.54 5.28
N ARG A 80 -3.41 9.48 4.10
CA ARG A 80 -3.96 8.24 3.51
C ARG A 80 -2.95 7.13 3.28
N CYS A 81 -1.69 7.45 2.96
CA CYS A 81 -0.63 6.46 2.74
C CYS A 81 -0.16 5.89 4.08
N ILE A 82 0.00 6.77 5.08
CA ILE A 82 0.30 6.40 6.47
C ILE A 82 -0.82 5.52 7.02
N GLU A 83 -2.07 5.94 6.84
CA GLU A 83 -3.26 5.23 7.30
C GLU A 83 -3.39 3.85 6.63
N THR A 84 -3.14 3.75 5.33
CA THR A 84 -3.12 2.45 4.61
C THR A 84 -2.09 1.51 5.22
N ALA A 85 -0.85 1.97 5.41
CA ALA A 85 0.21 1.15 6.01
C ALA A 85 -0.12 0.76 7.46
N TYR A 86 -0.66 1.71 8.25
CA TYR A 86 -1.11 1.46 9.61
C TYR A 86 -2.18 0.35 9.67
N LEU A 87 -3.18 0.39 8.80
CA LEU A 87 -4.25 -0.61 8.79
C LEU A 87 -3.78 -1.98 8.32
N ILE A 88 -2.82 -2.04 7.38
CA ILE A 88 -2.15 -3.29 7.01
C ILE A 88 -1.42 -3.89 8.22
N ASP A 89 -0.68 -3.07 8.99
CA ASP A 89 -0.05 -3.51 10.24
C ASP A 89 -1.09 -4.07 11.23
N LYS A 90 -2.20 -3.37 11.43
CA LYS A 90 -3.26 -3.85 12.35
C LYS A 90 -3.93 -5.13 11.87
N GLY A 91 -4.15 -5.28 10.57
CA GLY A 91 -4.66 -6.52 10.00
C GLY A 91 -3.69 -7.68 10.19
N PHE A 92 -2.40 -7.47 9.99
CA PHE A 92 -1.38 -8.49 10.21
C PHE A 92 -1.24 -8.87 11.69
N THR A 93 -1.20 -7.86 12.57
CA THR A 93 -1.07 -8.04 14.02
C THR A 93 -2.28 -8.76 14.60
N SER A 94 -3.50 -8.52 14.10
CA SER A 94 -4.71 -9.15 14.64
C SER A 94 -4.79 -10.66 14.39
N VAL A 95 -4.12 -11.16 13.34
CA VAL A 95 -4.06 -12.59 13.03
C VAL A 95 -2.84 -13.26 13.67
N THR A 96 -1.69 -12.58 13.72
CA THR A 96 -0.42 -13.19 14.16
C THR A 96 -0.05 -12.92 15.60
N GLY A 97 -0.63 -11.88 16.22
CA GLY A 97 -0.20 -11.33 17.51
C GLY A 97 1.18 -10.65 17.48
N LYS A 98 1.87 -10.63 16.33
CA LYS A 98 3.21 -10.05 16.19
C LYS A 98 3.10 -8.56 15.90
N ARG A 99 3.83 -7.75 16.67
CA ARG A 99 3.99 -6.32 16.38
C ARG A 99 5.03 -6.12 15.29
N LEU A 100 4.67 -5.38 14.26
CA LEU A 100 5.63 -4.94 13.25
C LEU A 100 6.45 -3.75 13.78
N PRO A 101 7.65 -3.51 13.21
CA PRO A 101 8.34 -2.24 13.40
C PRO A 101 7.44 -1.07 13.02
N HIS A 102 7.67 0.08 13.65
CA HIS A 102 6.97 1.31 13.29
C HIS A 102 7.16 1.59 11.80
N ASN A 103 6.10 2.00 11.10
CA ASN A 103 6.11 2.38 9.69
C ASN A 103 6.93 3.67 9.48
N PRO A 104 8.18 3.63 8.97
CA PRO A 104 8.90 4.83 8.58
C PRO A 104 8.25 5.54 7.40
N LEU A 105 8.32 6.88 7.45
CA LEU A 105 8.10 7.69 6.26
C LEU A 105 9.32 7.53 5.35
N ASN A 106 9.08 7.27 4.07
CA ASN A 106 10.13 7.27 3.07
C ASN A 106 9.91 8.45 2.13
N ASN A 107 10.79 9.46 2.24
CA ASN A 107 10.71 10.69 1.47
C ASN A 107 10.87 10.45 -0.05
N ILE A 108 11.45 9.32 -0.46
CA ILE A 108 11.56 8.90 -1.88
C ILE A 108 10.21 8.38 -2.40
N LEU A 109 9.37 7.82 -1.52
CA LEU A 109 7.99 7.40 -1.83
C LEU A 109 6.98 8.55 -1.75
N THR A 110 7.44 9.76 -1.40
CA THR A 110 6.67 10.98 -1.57
C THR A 110 6.29 11.14 -3.03
N PRO A 111 5.04 11.53 -3.38
CA PRO A 111 4.72 11.83 -4.76
C PRO A 111 5.75 12.81 -5.30
N PHE A 112 6.46 12.33 -6.31
CA PHE A 112 6.42 12.99 -7.58
C PHE A 112 4.99 13.48 -7.82
N TYR A 113 4.63 14.66 -7.32
CA TYR A 113 3.70 15.51 -8.05
C TYR A 113 4.43 15.82 -9.33
N VAL A 114 4.32 14.91 -10.29
CA VAL A 114 4.85 15.07 -11.61
C VAL A 114 4.08 16.25 -12.21
N LYS A 115 4.56 17.47 -11.96
CA LYS A 115 4.32 18.58 -12.90
C LYS A 115 5.01 18.29 -14.23
N ASP A 116 6.04 17.44 -14.23
CA ASP A 116 6.84 17.11 -15.41
C ASP A 116 7.33 15.65 -15.44
N VAL A 117 6.68 14.81 -16.27
CA VAL A 117 6.94 13.36 -16.38
C VAL A 117 8.26 13.06 -17.08
N VAL A 118 8.77 14.03 -17.84
CA VAL A 118 10.05 13.92 -18.56
C VAL A 118 11.20 14.00 -17.57
N THR A 119 11.13 14.92 -16.61
CA THR A 119 12.13 15.05 -15.54
C THR A 119 12.21 13.79 -14.70
N ALA A 120 11.08 13.19 -14.33
CA ALA A 120 11.05 11.95 -13.57
C ALA A 120 11.75 10.78 -14.30
N LYS A 121 11.54 10.63 -15.61
CA LYS A 121 12.20 9.57 -16.41
C LYS A 121 13.72 9.71 -16.46
N LYS A 122 14.24 10.94 -16.49
CA LYS A 122 15.69 11.20 -16.55
C LYS A 122 16.43 10.86 -15.25
N MET A 123 15.75 10.93 -14.11
CA MET A 123 16.35 10.61 -12.80
C MET A 123 16.39 9.10 -12.51
N MET A 124 15.72 8.29 -13.33
CA MET A 124 15.65 6.83 -13.19
C MET A 124 16.54 6.06 -14.18
N ALA A 125 17.32 6.78 -15.00
CA ALA A 125 18.31 6.23 -15.94
C ALA A 125 19.72 6.50 -15.40
#